data_AF-A0A382MW51-F1
#
_entry.id   AF-A0A382MW51-F1
#
_cell.length_a   1.000
_cell.length_b   1.000
_cell.length_c   1.000
_cell.angle_alpha   90.00
_cell.angle_beta   90.00
_cell.angle_gamma   90.00
#
_symmetry.space_group_name_H-M   'P 1'
#
loop_
_entity.id
_entity.type
_entity.pdbx_description
1 polymer ?
#
loop_
_entity_poly.entity_id
_entity_poly.type
_entity_poly.pdbx_seq_one_letter_code
_entity_poly.pdbx_strand_id
1 'polypeptide(L)'
;MRIGFGQFSEATPEYFRFAAQYGATDILLNRADIPGIGGRWELQDLVKLRLSAEQYGLKLAALENVPTHFYDEIMLGGDGRDRQIENMIYTVRNIAKAGIPIFGYNWMPSMVWRTTPKSIRCGALATAFDYEKAKKMPFTHSREYFEEEMWQNLEYWINIITPVAEEEGIRLGIHPCDPPVEKLGGIPQLFRSFDSYKRLIEIVDSPSNAIEFCQG
;
A
#
# COMPACT_ATOMS: atom_id res chain seq x y z
N MET A 1 16.42 15.05 -4.69
CA MET A 1 15.54 14.44 -3.66
C MET A 1 14.32 15.33 -3.51
N ARG A 2 13.11 14.77 -3.62
CA ARG A 2 11.85 15.49 -3.35
C ARG A 2 11.40 15.16 -1.94
N ILE A 3 10.93 16.13 -1.18
CA ILE A 3 10.46 15.92 0.20
C ILE A 3 8.94 15.88 0.17
N GLY A 4 8.40 14.75 0.61
CA GLY A 4 6.97 14.50 0.72
C GLY A 4 6.51 14.49 2.17
N PHE A 5 5.27 14.91 2.41
CA PHE A 5 4.58 14.69 3.69
C PHE A 5 3.44 13.69 3.50
N GLY A 6 3.23 12.74 4.41
CA GLY A 6 2.24 11.68 4.16
C GLY A 6 1.90 10.78 5.34
N GLN A 7 1.31 9.60 5.03
CA GLN A 7 0.72 8.62 5.96
C GLN A 7 -0.62 9.03 6.61
N PHE A 8 -1.39 9.90 5.95
CA PHE A 8 -2.74 10.28 6.36
C PHE A 8 -3.79 9.85 5.33
N SER A 9 -5.00 9.51 5.79
CA SER A 9 -6.11 9.13 4.91
C SER A 9 -6.93 10.32 4.42
N GLU A 10 -7.10 11.34 5.26
CA GLU A 10 -7.98 12.47 4.99
C GLU A 10 -7.25 13.64 4.32
N ALA A 11 -7.81 14.11 3.21
CA ALA A 11 -7.32 15.23 2.42
C ALA A 11 -7.91 16.57 2.88
N THR A 12 -7.63 16.96 4.12
CA THR A 12 -8.24 18.17 4.71
C THR A 12 -7.48 19.46 4.34
N PRO A 13 -8.18 20.61 4.26
CA PRO A 13 -7.56 21.94 4.16
C PRO A 13 -6.47 22.19 5.21
N GLU A 14 -6.70 21.76 6.44
CA GLU A 14 -5.77 21.90 7.56
C GLU A 14 -4.49 21.09 7.32
N TYR A 15 -4.63 19.85 6.86
CA TYR A 15 -3.50 18.99 6.52
C TYR A 15 -2.65 19.60 5.41
N PHE A 16 -3.26 20.05 4.31
CA PHE A 16 -2.53 20.67 3.21
C PHE A 16 -1.84 21.96 3.62
N ARG A 17 -2.52 22.82 4.39
CA ARG A 17 -1.90 24.04 4.92
C ARG A 17 -0.70 23.70 5.80
N PHE A 18 -0.83 22.71 6.67
CA PHE A 18 0.27 22.26 7.53
C PHE A 18 1.45 21.74 6.72
N ALA A 19 1.22 20.85 5.74
CA ALA A 19 2.27 20.31 4.89
C ALA A 19 3.02 21.42 4.12
N ALA A 20 2.29 22.39 3.57
CA ALA A 20 2.89 23.55 2.89
C ALA A 20 3.71 24.43 3.85
N GLN A 21 3.19 24.69 5.06
CA GLN A 21 3.91 25.46 6.09
C GLN A 21 5.16 24.73 6.61
N TYR A 22 5.13 23.40 6.65
CA TYR A 22 6.28 22.56 6.98
C TYR A 22 7.38 22.62 5.90
N GLY A 23 7.06 23.13 4.70
CA GLY A 23 7.98 23.24 3.58
C GLY A 23 7.99 22.02 2.65
N ALA A 24 7.00 21.13 2.77
CA ALA A 24 6.82 20.03 1.82
C ALA A 24 6.31 20.56 0.47
N THR A 25 6.78 19.96 -0.63
CA THR A 25 6.30 20.25 -1.99
C THR A 25 5.43 19.14 -2.56
N ASP A 26 5.59 17.95 -2.00
CA ASP A 26 4.91 16.73 -2.43
C ASP A 26 4.14 16.17 -1.24
N ILE A 27 3.05 15.45 -1.50
CA ILE A 27 2.32 14.69 -0.49
C ILE A 27 2.05 13.27 -0.94
N LEU A 28 1.83 12.41 0.04
CA LEU A 28 1.30 11.05 -0.12
C LEU A 28 0.12 10.86 0.83
N LEU A 29 -0.91 10.16 0.38
CA LEU A 29 -2.06 9.77 1.23
C LEU A 29 -2.12 8.26 1.37
N ASN A 30 -2.38 7.81 2.60
CA ASN A 30 -2.55 6.39 2.91
C ASN A 30 -4.00 6.01 3.12
N ARG A 31 -4.51 5.12 2.25
CA ARG A 31 -5.93 4.78 2.19
C ARG A 31 -6.75 6.06 2.10
N ALA A 32 -6.48 6.82 1.02
CA ALA A 32 -7.15 8.08 0.75
C ALA A 32 -8.67 7.92 0.88
N ASP A 33 -9.28 8.78 1.67
CA ASP A 33 -10.72 8.73 1.95
C ASP A 33 -11.51 9.33 0.78
N ILE A 34 -11.65 8.52 -0.26
CA ILE A 34 -12.44 8.81 -1.46
C ILE A 34 -13.40 7.65 -1.76
N PRO A 35 -14.51 7.89 -2.47
CA PRO A 35 -15.48 6.85 -2.77
C PRO A 35 -14.85 5.63 -3.47
N GLY A 36 -15.08 4.44 -2.91
CA GLY A 36 -14.63 3.15 -3.43
C GLY A 36 -15.76 2.24 -3.89
N ILE A 37 -16.84 2.82 -4.43
CA ILE A 37 -18.06 2.07 -4.80
C ILE A 37 -17.70 0.96 -5.80
N GLY A 38 -18.10 -0.28 -5.48
CA GLY A 38 -17.81 -1.44 -6.32
C GLY A 38 -16.38 -1.98 -6.21
N GLY A 39 -15.59 -1.53 -5.23
CA GLY A 39 -14.24 -2.02 -4.98
C GLY A 39 -13.18 -1.46 -5.93
N ARG A 40 -13.37 -0.22 -6.38
CA ARG A 40 -12.45 0.50 -7.29
C ARG A 40 -12.55 2.01 -7.10
N TRP A 41 -11.56 2.76 -7.58
CA TRP A 41 -11.62 4.23 -7.61
C TRP A 41 -11.94 4.79 -8.99
N GLU A 42 -12.82 5.79 -9.01
CA GLU A 42 -13.23 6.49 -10.22
C GLU A 42 -12.30 7.68 -10.50
N LEU A 43 -11.99 7.91 -11.78
CA LEU A 43 -11.05 8.96 -12.21
C LEU A 43 -11.41 10.34 -11.67
N GLN A 44 -12.70 10.69 -11.69
CA GLN A 44 -13.17 12.00 -11.24
C GLN A 44 -12.81 12.29 -9.76
N ASP A 45 -12.83 11.26 -8.91
CA ASP A 45 -12.60 11.44 -7.47
C ASP A 45 -11.11 11.53 -7.17
N LEU A 46 -10.28 10.81 -7.93
CA LEU A 46 -8.81 10.97 -7.93
C LEU A 46 -8.38 12.35 -8.44
N VAL A 47 -9.03 12.87 -9.50
CA VAL A 47 -8.75 14.22 -10.01
C VAL A 47 -9.15 15.28 -9.00
N LYS A 48 -10.33 15.18 -8.37
CA LYS A 48 -10.74 16.08 -7.28
C LYS A 48 -9.73 16.06 -6.13
N LEU A 49 -9.26 14.88 -5.73
CA LEU A 49 -8.27 14.71 -4.69
C LEU A 49 -6.92 15.35 -5.05
N ARG A 50 -6.45 15.20 -6.29
CA ARG A 50 -5.24 15.86 -6.76
C ARG A 50 -5.39 17.38 -6.74
N LEU A 51 -6.49 17.88 -7.31
CA LEU A 51 -6.78 19.32 -7.40
C LEU A 51 -6.89 19.97 -6.02
N SER A 52 -7.41 19.27 -5.01
CA SER A 52 -7.50 19.82 -3.65
C SER A 52 -6.12 20.06 -3.03
N ALA A 53 -5.14 19.19 -3.28
CA ALA A 53 -3.76 19.39 -2.86
C ALA A 53 -3.08 20.54 -3.65
N GLU A 54 -3.32 20.61 -4.96
CA GLU A 54 -2.74 21.62 -5.84
C GLU A 54 -3.15 23.06 -5.48
N GLN A 55 -4.35 23.25 -4.88
CA GLN A 55 -4.79 24.54 -4.36
C GLN A 55 -3.88 25.12 -3.26
N TYR A 56 -3.09 24.27 -2.61
CA TYR A 56 -2.12 24.65 -1.58
C TYR A 56 -0.68 24.67 -2.11
N GLY A 57 -0.48 24.56 -3.42
CA GLY A 57 0.85 24.47 -4.05
C GLY A 57 1.56 23.13 -3.83
N LEU A 58 0.83 22.11 -3.37
CA LEU A 58 1.34 20.76 -3.14
C LEU A 58 1.09 19.85 -4.35
N LYS A 59 1.98 18.90 -4.57
CA LYS A 59 1.80 17.85 -5.59
C LYS A 59 1.39 16.55 -4.91
N LEU A 60 0.26 15.97 -5.32
CA LEU A 60 -0.08 14.60 -4.93
C LEU A 60 0.82 13.62 -5.70
N ALA A 61 1.94 13.25 -5.07
CA ALA A 61 3.01 12.51 -5.72
C ALA A 61 2.80 11.00 -5.65
N ALA A 62 2.06 10.52 -4.65
CA ALA A 62 1.81 9.10 -4.47
C ALA A 62 0.50 8.84 -3.71
N LEU A 63 -0.08 7.67 -3.95
CA LEU A 63 -1.16 7.08 -3.15
C LEU A 63 -0.67 5.74 -2.61
N GLU A 64 -0.91 5.44 -1.34
CA GLU A 64 -0.45 4.19 -0.72
C GLU A 64 -1.22 3.95 0.58
N ASN A 65 -2.30 3.19 0.68
CA ASN A 65 -2.73 2.07 -0.15
C ASN A 65 -4.16 2.30 -0.66
N VAL A 66 -4.70 1.39 -1.47
CA VAL A 66 -6.16 1.24 -1.61
C VAL A 66 -6.75 0.51 -0.39
N PRO A 67 -8.08 0.54 -0.16
CA PRO A 67 -8.71 -0.32 0.83
C PRO A 67 -8.41 -1.81 0.59
N THR A 68 -8.16 -2.59 1.65
CA THR A 68 -7.76 -4.01 1.54
C THR A 68 -8.73 -4.86 0.73
N HIS A 69 -10.05 -4.63 0.86
CA HIS A 69 -11.09 -5.35 0.13
C HIS A 69 -11.10 -5.10 -1.40
N PHE A 70 -10.23 -4.24 -1.92
CA PHE A 70 -10.05 -4.09 -3.36
C PHE A 70 -9.26 -5.26 -3.95
N TYR A 71 -8.43 -5.94 -3.15
CA TYR A 71 -7.43 -6.88 -3.67
C TYR A 71 -7.03 -8.00 -2.69
N ASP A 72 -7.76 -8.20 -1.60
CA ASP A 72 -7.52 -9.27 -0.63
C ASP A 72 -7.77 -10.68 -1.21
N GLU A 73 -8.78 -10.86 -2.05
CA GLU A 73 -8.98 -12.11 -2.78
C GLU A 73 -7.87 -12.36 -3.80
N ILE A 74 -7.22 -11.31 -4.34
CA ILE A 74 -6.00 -11.47 -5.15
C ILE A 74 -4.86 -12.01 -4.29
N MET A 75 -4.62 -11.42 -3.12
CA MET A 75 -3.57 -11.87 -2.20
C MET A 75 -3.77 -13.32 -1.77
N LEU A 76 -5.01 -13.68 -1.45
CA LEU A 76 -5.37 -14.96 -0.84
C LEU A 76 -5.74 -16.05 -1.87
N GLY A 77 -5.79 -15.72 -3.17
CA GLY A 77 -6.21 -16.66 -4.21
C GLY A 77 -7.69 -17.08 -4.09
N GLY A 78 -8.56 -16.15 -3.71
CA GLY A 78 -10.00 -16.36 -3.53
C GLY A 78 -10.81 -16.39 -4.83
N ASP A 79 -12.08 -16.80 -4.74
CA ASP A 79 -12.97 -16.98 -5.89
C ASP A 79 -13.28 -15.69 -6.66
N GLY A 80 -13.28 -14.54 -5.98
CA GLY A 80 -13.49 -13.21 -6.55
C GLY A 80 -12.20 -12.52 -7.03
N ARG A 81 -11.07 -13.24 -7.06
CA ARG A 81 -9.77 -12.72 -7.52
C ARG A 81 -9.86 -12.06 -8.89
N ASP A 82 -10.48 -12.71 -9.88
CA ASP A 82 -10.49 -12.19 -11.26
C ASP A 82 -11.24 -10.85 -11.36
N ARG A 83 -12.37 -10.72 -10.64
CA ARG A 83 -13.10 -9.45 -10.52
C ARG A 83 -12.25 -8.36 -9.86
N GLN A 84 -11.54 -8.70 -8.79
CA GLN A 84 -10.64 -7.74 -8.13
C GLN A 84 -9.48 -7.33 -9.04
N ILE A 85 -8.95 -8.24 -9.87
CA ILE A 85 -7.90 -7.93 -10.85
C ILE A 85 -8.40 -6.89 -11.85
N GLU A 86 -9.59 -7.09 -12.42
CA GLU A 86 -10.20 -6.13 -13.34
C GLU A 86 -10.38 -4.75 -12.69
N ASN A 87 -10.88 -4.72 -11.45
CA ASN A 87 -11.06 -3.50 -10.67
C ASN A 87 -9.74 -2.80 -10.32
N MET A 88 -8.69 -3.55 -10.01
CA MET A 88 -7.38 -2.99 -9.69
C MET A 88 -6.68 -2.46 -10.94
N ILE A 89 -6.75 -3.16 -12.08
CA ILE A 89 -6.28 -2.62 -13.37
C ILE A 89 -7.00 -1.30 -13.66
N TYR A 90 -8.32 -1.26 -13.50
CA TYR A 90 -9.11 -0.04 -13.69
C TYR A 90 -8.65 1.10 -12.75
N THR A 91 -8.44 0.79 -11.47
CA THR A 91 -7.99 1.74 -10.46
C THR A 91 -6.58 2.29 -10.78
N VAL A 92 -5.63 1.41 -11.11
CA VAL A 92 -4.24 1.80 -11.45
C VAL A 92 -4.20 2.69 -12.69
N ARG A 93 -4.98 2.37 -13.74
CA ARG A 93 -5.15 3.23 -14.91
C ARG A 93 -5.74 4.59 -14.55
N ASN A 94 -6.71 4.64 -13.64
CA ASN A 94 -7.30 5.90 -13.21
C ASN A 94 -6.34 6.74 -12.36
N ILE A 95 -5.51 6.13 -11.51
CA ILE A 95 -4.44 6.81 -10.77
C ILE A 95 -3.47 7.47 -11.75
N ALA A 96 -3.04 6.73 -12.78
CA ALA A 96 -2.16 7.26 -13.82
C ALA A 96 -2.81 8.39 -14.63
N LYS A 97 -4.06 8.22 -15.09
CA LYS A 97 -4.82 9.25 -15.81
C LYS A 97 -5.11 10.50 -14.96
N ALA A 98 -5.22 10.34 -13.65
CA ALA A 98 -5.29 11.46 -12.72
C ALA A 98 -3.93 12.18 -12.60
N GLY A 99 -2.85 11.67 -13.18
CA GLY A 99 -1.51 12.28 -13.13
C GLY A 99 -0.76 12.01 -11.84
N ILE A 100 -1.13 10.96 -11.10
CA ILE A 100 -0.46 10.56 -9.87
C ILE A 100 0.59 9.48 -10.23
N PRO A 101 1.90 9.77 -10.14
CA PRO A 101 2.93 8.95 -10.79
C PRO A 101 3.34 7.69 -10.02
N ILE A 102 2.92 7.54 -8.76
CA ILE A 102 3.34 6.46 -7.88
C ILE A 102 2.12 5.88 -7.18
N PHE A 103 1.97 4.56 -7.26
CA PHE A 103 1.03 3.82 -6.44
C PHE A 103 1.78 2.84 -5.55
N GLY A 104 1.75 3.08 -4.25
CA GLY A 104 2.26 2.17 -3.24
C GLY A 104 1.19 1.18 -2.79
N TYR A 105 1.57 -0.06 -2.55
CA TYR A 105 0.69 -1.11 -2.06
C TYR A 105 1.46 -2.09 -1.16
N ASN A 106 0.75 -2.93 -0.42
CA ASN A 106 1.35 -3.99 0.39
C ASN A 106 0.77 -5.35 0.03
N TRP A 107 1.42 -6.42 0.49
CA TRP A 107 0.96 -7.81 0.38
C TRP A 107 0.60 -8.43 1.73
N MET A 108 -0.09 -7.66 2.59
CA MET A 108 -0.50 -8.05 3.93
C MET A 108 -2.04 -8.05 4.06
N PRO A 109 -2.73 -9.17 3.79
CA PRO A 109 -4.18 -9.24 3.93
C PRO A 109 -4.63 -9.03 5.39
N SER A 110 -3.78 -9.40 6.37
CA SER A 110 -4.02 -9.15 7.80
C SER A 110 -3.66 -7.75 8.27
N MET A 111 -3.29 -6.84 7.35
CA MET A 111 -2.80 -5.50 7.61
C MET A 111 -1.60 -5.45 8.58
N VAL A 112 -1.27 -4.25 9.03
CA VAL A 112 -0.18 -3.96 9.98
C VAL A 112 -0.56 -4.39 11.39
N TRP A 113 0.35 -5.08 12.09
CA TRP A 113 0.11 -5.55 13.45
C TRP A 113 0.73 -4.63 14.49
N ARG A 114 -0.06 -4.33 15.53
CA ARG A 114 0.34 -3.51 16.68
C ARG A 114 -0.12 -4.18 17.96
N THR A 115 0.62 -3.94 19.04
CA THR A 115 0.21 -4.27 20.40
C THR A 115 0.04 -2.98 21.20
N THR A 116 -0.17 -3.09 22.51
CA THR A 116 -0.41 -1.93 23.38
C THR A 116 0.69 -0.89 23.22
N PRO A 117 0.35 0.37 22.86
CA PRO A 117 1.30 1.47 22.77
C PRO A 117 2.16 1.60 24.03
N LYS A 118 3.37 2.12 23.87
CA LYS A 118 4.33 2.32 24.96
C LYS A 118 4.59 3.81 25.18
N SER A 119 4.69 4.21 26.44
CA SER A 119 5.22 5.52 26.79
C SER A 119 6.73 5.53 26.55
N ILE A 120 7.21 6.55 25.86
CA ILE A 120 8.61 6.78 25.53
C ILE A 120 9.09 8.10 26.17
N ARG A 121 10.23 8.62 25.72
CA ARG A 121 10.87 9.83 26.26
C ARG A 121 9.86 10.98 26.42
N CYS A 122 9.91 11.66 27.56
CA CYS A 122 9.06 12.80 27.92
C CYS A 122 7.55 12.48 27.93
N GLY A 123 7.15 11.22 28.12
CA GLY A 123 5.74 10.85 28.26
C GLY A 123 4.98 10.72 26.92
N ALA A 124 5.66 10.91 25.78
CA ALA A 124 5.06 10.68 24.48
C ALA A 124 4.63 9.20 24.32
N LEU A 125 3.60 8.96 23.51
CA LEU A 125 3.15 7.60 23.18
C LEU A 125 3.70 7.19 21.83
N ALA A 126 4.22 5.97 21.75
CA ALA A 126 4.66 5.33 20.52
C ALA A 126 3.87 4.06 20.26
N THR A 127 3.66 3.74 18.98
CA THR A 127 3.22 2.41 18.56
C THR A 127 4.23 1.36 19.05
N ALA A 128 3.73 0.16 19.34
CA ALA A 128 4.56 -0.94 19.80
C ALA A 128 4.08 -2.27 19.23
N PHE A 129 4.95 -3.25 19.26
CA PHE A 129 4.65 -4.62 18.86
C PHE A 129 5.30 -5.60 19.85
N ASP A 130 4.59 -6.69 20.16
CA ASP A 130 5.05 -7.76 21.05
C ASP A 130 4.76 -9.10 20.36
N TYR A 131 5.84 -9.73 19.90
CA TYR A 131 5.75 -10.93 19.06
C TYR A 131 5.15 -12.14 19.80
N GLU A 132 5.43 -12.27 21.10
CA GLU A 132 4.93 -13.38 21.91
C GLU A 132 3.42 -13.28 22.18
N LYS A 133 2.87 -12.07 22.17
CA LYS A 133 1.42 -11.87 22.16
C LYS A 133 0.81 -12.15 20.80
N ALA A 134 1.44 -11.68 19.74
CA ALA A 134 0.95 -11.83 18.38
C ALA A 134 0.82 -13.30 17.96
N LYS A 135 1.78 -14.16 18.35
CA LYS A 135 1.74 -15.62 18.10
C LYS A 135 0.50 -16.32 18.65
N LYS A 136 -0.15 -15.76 19.67
CA LYS A 136 -1.31 -16.35 20.36
C LYS A 136 -2.63 -15.91 19.75
N MET A 137 -2.60 -14.98 18.79
CA MET A 137 -3.81 -14.51 18.12
C MET A 137 -4.32 -15.57 17.14
N PRO A 138 -5.66 -15.67 16.97
CA PRO A 138 -6.25 -16.63 16.05
C PRO A 138 -5.88 -16.30 14.60
N PHE A 139 -6.15 -17.26 13.71
CA PHE A 139 -6.05 -17.02 12.27
C PHE A 139 -6.99 -15.90 11.85
N THR A 140 -6.49 -15.05 10.97
CA THR A 140 -7.24 -13.88 10.46
C THR A 140 -8.15 -14.24 9.29
N HIS A 141 -7.84 -15.31 8.57
CA HIS A 141 -8.54 -15.73 7.35
C HIS A 141 -8.95 -17.21 7.40
N SER A 142 -9.48 -17.65 8.55
CA SER A 142 -10.02 -19.01 8.82
C SER A 142 -9.05 -20.19 8.75
N ARG A 143 -7.91 -20.03 8.09
CA ARG A 143 -6.87 -21.06 7.94
C ARG A 143 -5.47 -20.46 7.97
N GLU A 144 -4.50 -21.35 7.97
CA GLU A 144 -3.11 -21.02 7.68
C GLU A 144 -2.85 -21.04 6.16
N TYR A 145 -2.01 -20.10 5.73
CA TYR A 145 -1.49 -19.98 4.38
C TYR A 145 0.00 -20.34 4.36
N PHE A 146 0.45 -20.88 3.24
CA PHE A 146 1.85 -21.26 3.04
C PHE A 146 2.63 -20.19 2.28
N GLU A 147 3.95 -20.11 2.52
CA GLU A 147 4.78 -19.05 1.95
C GLU A 147 4.80 -19.10 0.42
N GLU A 148 4.99 -20.29 -0.16
CA GLU A 148 4.96 -20.45 -1.63
C GLU A 148 3.57 -20.23 -2.24
N GLU A 149 2.49 -20.50 -1.51
CA GLU A 149 1.13 -20.16 -1.95
C GLU A 149 0.97 -18.63 -2.09
N MET A 150 1.41 -17.87 -1.09
CA MET A 150 1.37 -16.41 -1.13
C MET A 150 2.29 -15.83 -2.20
N TRP A 151 3.45 -16.45 -2.44
CA TRP A 151 4.35 -16.07 -3.53
C TRP A 151 3.74 -16.35 -4.90
N GLN A 152 3.10 -17.49 -5.12
CA GLN A 152 2.43 -17.80 -6.39
C GLN A 152 1.34 -16.78 -6.70
N ASN A 153 0.54 -16.40 -5.70
CA ASN A 153 -0.49 -15.35 -5.86
C ASN A 153 0.13 -13.99 -6.20
N LEU A 154 1.24 -13.64 -5.54
CA LEU A 154 1.97 -12.41 -5.81
C LEU A 154 2.57 -12.43 -7.22
N GLU A 155 3.26 -13.49 -7.62
CA GLU A 155 3.84 -13.64 -8.95
C GLU A 155 2.78 -13.52 -10.04
N TYR A 156 1.62 -14.15 -9.84
CA TYR A 156 0.48 -14.02 -10.74
C TYR A 156 0.03 -12.55 -10.87
N TRP A 157 -0.10 -11.84 -9.74
CA TRP A 157 -0.46 -10.42 -9.73
C TRP A 157 0.59 -9.52 -10.39
N ILE A 158 1.87 -9.69 -10.07
CA ILE A 158 2.98 -8.87 -10.59
C ILE A 158 3.09 -9.00 -12.12
N ASN A 159 2.92 -10.22 -12.65
CA ASN A 159 2.90 -10.46 -14.10
C ASN A 159 1.74 -9.75 -14.80
N ILE A 160 0.63 -9.47 -14.10
CA ILE A 160 -0.55 -8.79 -14.64
C ILE A 160 -0.42 -7.27 -14.52
N ILE A 161 -0.10 -6.77 -13.33
CA ILE A 161 -0.19 -5.33 -13.07
C ILE A 161 1.03 -4.55 -13.53
N THR A 162 2.21 -5.16 -13.56
CA THR A 162 3.44 -4.47 -13.95
C THR A 162 3.37 -3.95 -15.39
N PRO A 163 2.97 -4.75 -16.40
CA PRO A 163 2.82 -4.24 -17.76
C PRO A 163 1.80 -3.10 -17.88
N VAL A 164 0.72 -3.13 -17.10
CA VAL A 164 -0.28 -2.05 -17.07
C VAL A 164 0.33 -0.76 -16.50
N ALA A 165 1.08 -0.86 -15.40
CA ALA A 165 1.74 0.31 -14.82
C ALA A 165 2.82 0.89 -15.75
N GLU A 166 3.54 0.04 -16.48
CA GLU A 166 4.52 0.46 -17.48
C GLU A 166 3.86 1.13 -18.69
N GLU A 167 2.76 0.57 -19.22
CA GLU A 167 1.94 1.17 -20.29
C GLU A 167 1.46 2.59 -19.89
N GLU A 168 1.01 2.74 -18.64
CA GLU A 168 0.48 3.99 -18.11
C GLU A 168 1.59 4.93 -17.57
N GLY A 169 2.86 4.50 -17.60
CA GLY A 169 4.01 5.32 -17.19
C GLY A 169 4.10 5.63 -15.69
N ILE A 170 3.52 4.79 -14.83
CA ILE A 170 3.58 4.94 -13.37
C ILE A 170 4.41 3.84 -12.70
N ARG A 171 4.81 4.06 -11.45
CA ARG A 171 5.57 3.08 -10.66
C ARG A 171 4.72 2.48 -9.57
N LEU A 172 4.85 1.16 -9.40
CA LEU A 172 4.23 0.41 -8.32
C LEU A 172 5.29 0.14 -7.24
N GLY A 173 5.09 0.65 -6.04
CA GLY A 173 5.99 0.42 -4.91
C GLY A 173 5.39 -0.58 -3.93
N ILE A 174 6.01 -1.74 -3.73
CA ILE A 174 5.54 -2.65 -2.68
C ILE A 174 6.18 -2.33 -1.33
N HIS A 175 5.35 -2.12 -0.31
CA HIS A 175 5.77 -1.83 1.06
C HIS A 175 6.22 -3.10 1.81
N PRO A 176 7.25 -3.05 2.68
CA PRO A 176 7.62 -4.15 3.57
C PRO A 176 6.44 -4.67 4.39
N CYS A 177 6.56 -5.90 4.86
CA CYS A 177 5.66 -6.36 5.90
C CYS A 177 5.98 -5.67 7.22
N ASP A 178 4.94 -5.25 7.95
CA ASP A 178 5.08 -4.54 9.23
C ASP A 178 4.23 -5.21 10.32
N PRO A 179 4.85 -5.98 11.23
CA PRO A 179 6.30 -6.20 11.37
C PRO A 179 6.87 -7.25 10.38
N PRO A 180 8.17 -7.18 10.03
CA PRO A 180 8.82 -8.11 9.11
C PRO A 180 9.21 -9.43 9.80
N VAL A 181 8.22 -10.20 10.27
CA VAL A 181 8.39 -11.51 10.93
C VAL A 181 7.87 -12.64 10.05
N GLU A 182 8.26 -13.89 10.25
CA GLU A 182 7.91 -15.00 9.34
C GLU A 182 6.40 -15.14 9.04
N LYS A 183 5.57 -15.09 10.07
CA LYS A 183 4.11 -15.32 9.95
C LYS A 183 3.34 -14.62 11.06
N LEU A 184 2.16 -14.08 10.72
CA LEU A 184 1.21 -13.50 11.65
C LEU A 184 -0.22 -13.89 11.28
N GLY A 185 -1.01 -14.33 12.26
CA GLY A 185 -2.44 -14.61 12.05
C GLY A 185 -2.72 -15.63 10.93
N GLY A 186 -1.82 -16.59 10.73
CA GLY A 186 -1.89 -17.59 9.66
C GLY A 186 -1.32 -17.14 8.31
N ILE A 187 -0.86 -15.90 8.17
CA ILE A 187 -0.38 -15.32 6.89
C ILE A 187 1.15 -15.11 6.91
N PRO A 188 1.90 -15.76 5.99
CA PRO A 188 3.32 -15.49 5.77
C PRO A 188 3.57 -14.03 5.40
N GLN A 189 4.57 -13.40 6.00
CA GLN A 189 4.97 -12.04 5.65
C GLN A 189 6.12 -12.09 4.63
N LEU A 190 5.81 -11.91 3.35
CA LEU A 190 6.78 -12.14 2.27
C LEU A 190 7.92 -11.13 2.32
N PHE A 191 7.63 -9.83 2.48
CA PHE A 191 8.60 -8.75 2.38
C PHE A 191 9.29 -8.43 3.70
N ARG A 192 10.16 -9.36 4.11
CA ARG A 192 10.92 -9.33 5.37
C ARG A 192 12.44 -9.48 5.21
N SER A 193 12.94 -9.61 3.98
CA SER A 193 14.34 -9.91 3.71
C SER A 193 14.82 -9.37 2.36
N PHE A 194 16.13 -9.25 2.19
CA PHE A 194 16.75 -8.91 0.91
C PHE A 194 16.35 -9.89 -0.20
N ASP A 195 16.36 -11.20 0.09
CA ASP A 195 16.03 -12.23 -0.89
C ASP A 195 14.57 -12.12 -1.36
N SER A 196 13.65 -11.71 -0.49
CA SER A 196 12.26 -11.43 -0.86
C SER A 196 12.17 -10.30 -1.89
N TYR A 197 12.90 -9.21 -1.66
CA TYR A 197 12.93 -8.09 -2.60
C TYR A 197 13.62 -8.44 -3.91
N LYS A 198 14.69 -9.24 -3.85
CA LYS A 198 15.36 -9.76 -5.03
C LYS A 198 14.41 -10.64 -5.86
N ARG A 199 13.67 -11.56 -5.22
CA ARG A 199 12.66 -12.39 -5.90
C ARG A 199 11.63 -11.52 -6.60
N LEU A 200 11.08 -10.50 -5.93
CA LEU A 200 10.09 -9.58 -6.52
C LEU A 200 10.58 -8.90 -7.80
N ILE A 201 11.76 -8.28 -7.76
CA ILE A 201 12.28 -7.54 -8.93
C ILE A 201 12.64 -8.47 -10.09
N GLU A 202 12.91 -9.74 -9.81
CA GLU A 202 13.20 -10.77 -10.82
C GLU A 202 11.93 -11.35 -11.47
N ILE A 203 10.72 -11.12 -10.93
CA ILE A 203 9.45 -11.60 -11.53
C ILE A 203 9.22 -10.94 -12.88
N VAL A 204 9.31 -9.60 -12.92
CA VAL A 204 9.22 -8.78 -14.13
C VAL A 204 10.28 -7.69 -14.04
N ASP A 205 11.27 -7.75 -14.93
CA ASP A 205 12.33 -6.73 -15.08
C ASP A 205 11.75 -5.48 -15.73
N SER A 206 11.15 -4.61 -14.91
CA SER A 206 10.54 -3.36 -15.33
C SER A 206 10.74 -2.29 -14.25
N PRO A 207 11.04 -1.04 -14.61
CA PRO A 207 11.14 0.06 -13.64
C PRO A 207 9.82 0.37 -12.92
N SER A 208 8.69 -0.16 -13.43
CA SER A 208 7.38 -0.04 -12.80
C SER A 208 7.12 -1.09 -11.72
N ASN A 209 7.92 -2.16 -11.64
CA ASN A 209 7.95 -3.12 -10.54
C ASN A 209 9.00 -2.69 -9.50
N ALA A 210 8.60 -1.82 -8.58
CA ALA A 210 9.52 -1.15 -7.65
C ALA A 210 9.22 -1.51 -6.18
N ILE A 211 10.15 -1.08 -5.33
CA ILE A 211 10.11 -1.30 -3.88
C ILE A 211 9.84 0.02 -3.20
N GLU A 212 8.92 0.02 -2.25
CA GLU A 212 8.80 1.10 -1.27
C GLU A 212 9.72 0.79 -0.08
N PHE A 213 10.82 1.55 0.03
CA PHE A 213 11.84 1.30 1.05
C PHE A 213 11.52 2.03 2.36
N CYS A 214 10.62 1.44 3.15
CA CYS A 214 10.35 1.90 4.51
C CYS A 214 11.45 1.44 5.48
N GLN A 215 12.07 2.38 6.19
CA GLN A 215 13.18 2.12 7.12
C GLN A 215 12.74 1.72 8.55
N GLY A 216 11.42 1.67 8.78
CA GLY A 216 10.81 1.45 10.11
C GLY A 216 11.06 0.07 10.71
#